data_AF-A0A841N5N6-F1
#
_entry.id   AF-A0A841N5N6-F1
#
_cell.length_a   1.000
_cell.length_b   1.000
_cell.length_c   1.000
_cell.angle_alpha   90.00
_cell.angle_beta   90.00
_cell.angle_gamma   90.00
#
_symmetry.space_group_name_H-M   'P 1'
#
loop_
_entity.id
_entity.type
_entity.pdbx_description
1 polymer ?
#
loop_
_entity_poly.entity_id
_entity_poly.type
_entity_poly.pdbx_seq_one_letter_code
_entity_poly.pdbx_strand_id
1 'polypeptide(L)'
;MQKEKLRDVRKRKGFTQQQIADIIATDVSNYSRKESGDVSIRKEEWDKIARFLEVPLEEIYQDNNEEVSQINHFDNNTNSNNIGNVSGNYYCNVPEYLLETQRDLIQLLKKENQRLEEELQKTKRK
;
A
#
# COMPACT_ATOMS: atom_id res chain seq x y z
N MET A 1 6.26 6.68 7.50
CA MET A 1 5.66 5.37 7.13
C MET A 1 6.38 4.27 7.90
N GLN A 2 5.64 3.34 8.50
CA GLN A 2 6.20 2.23 9.30
C GLN A 2 7.10 1.33 8.43
N LYS A 3 8.23 0.88 8.98
CA LYS A 3 9.17 -0.03 8.32
C LYS A 3 8.68 -1.47 8.44
N GLU A 4 7.61 -1.78 7.70
CA GLU A 4 6.93 -3.08 7.80
C GLU A 4 7.87 -4.26 7.50
N LYS A 5 8.76 -4.15 6.51
CA LYS A 5 9.75 -5.21 6.21
C LYS A 5 10.59 -5.54 7.44
N LEU A 6 11.20 -4.52 8.05
CA LEU A 6 12.03 -4.68 9.25
C LEU A 6 11.22 -5.30 10.40
N ARG A 7 10.00 -4.78 10.63
CA ARG A 7 9.12 -5.22 11.72
C ARG A 7 8.69 -6.68 11.56
N ASP A 8 8.35 -7.08 10.35
CA ASP A 8 7.90 -8.45 10.04
C ASP A 8 9.04 -9.45 10.19
N VAL A 9 10.24 -9.13 9.68
CA VAL A 9 11.43 -9.97 9.88
C VAL A 9 11.74 -10.09 11.37
N ARG A 10 11.72 -8.98 12.12
CA ARG A 10 11.97 -8.99 13.56
C ARG A 10 10.98 -9.88 14.31
N LYS A 11 9.68 -9.74 14.04
CA LYS A 11 8.63 -10.56 14.67
C LYS A 11 8.74 -12.02 14.29
N ARG A 12 8.98 -12.33 13.01
CA ARG A 12 9.16 -13.70 12.51
C ARG A 12 10.35 -14.40 13.17
N LYS A 13 11.44 -13.66 13.42
CA LYS A 13 12.63 -14.15 14.13
C LYS A 13 12.48 -14.13 15.66
N GLY A 14 11.38 -13.61 16.20
CA GLY A 14 11.08 -13.62 17.64
C GLY A 14 11.84 -12.57 18.45
N PHE A 15 12.41 -11.55 17.82
CA PHE A 15 13.18 -10.53 18.53
C PHE A 15 12.31 -9.39 19.05
N THR A 16 12.65 -8.87 20.21
CA THR A 16 12.02 -7.69 20.81
C THR A 16 12.64 -6.39 20.28
N GLN A 17 11.92 -5.28 20.43
CA GLN A 17 12.47 -3.95 20.10
C GLN A 17 13.68 -3.61 20.98
N GLN A 18 13.71 -4.06 22.23
CA GLN A 18 14.86 -3.89 23.14
C GLN A 18 16.12 -4.54 22.57
N GLN A 19 16.02 -5.79 22.12
CA GLN A 19 17.17 -6.52 21.58
C GLN A 19 17.77 -5.82 20.35
N ILE A 20 16.95 -5.23 19.48
CA ILE A 20 17.47 -4.47 18.35
C ILE A 20 18.08 -3.14 18.80
N ALA A 21 17.44 -2.46 19.76
CA ALA A 21 17.94 -1.21 20.31
C ALA A 21 19.34 -1.39 20.94
N ASP A 22 19.55 -2.48 21.66
CA ASP A 22 20.83 -2.84 22.27
C ASP A 22 21.95 -2.99 21.22
N ILE A 23 21.64 -3.62 20.07
CA ILE A 23 22.60 -3.87 18.98
C ILE A 23 23.03 -2.58 18.28
N ILE A 24 22.13 -1.61 18.14
CA ILE A 24 22.43 -0.31 17.53
C ILE A 24 22.80 0.75 18.58
N ALA A 25 23.00 0.35 19.83
CA ALA A 25 23.38 1.22 20.95
C ALA A 25 22.44 2.42 21.12
N THR A 26 21.12 2.14 21.15
CA THR A 26 20.09 3.16 21.36
C THR A 26 19.05 2.69 22.37
N ASP A 27 18.13 3.57 22.76
CA ASP A 27 17.02 3.23 23.64
C ASP A 27 15.83 2.66 22.86
N VAL A 28 14.98 1.90 23.55
CA VAL A 28 13.80 1.26 22.96
C VAL A 28 12.85 2.27 22.32
N SER A 29 12.69 3.45 22.92
CA SER A 29 11.79 4.48 22.40
C SER A 29 12.31 5.04 21.08
N ASN A 30 13.62 5.30 20.98
CA ASN A 30 14.24 5.74 19.74
C ASN A 30 14.19 4.65 18.66
N TYR A 31 14.46 3.39 19.01
CA TYR A 31 14.29 2.30 18.05
C TYR A 31 12.82 2.13 17.62
N SER A 32 11.86 2.27 18.52
CA SER A 32 10.43 2.20 18.21
C SER A 32 10.03 3.29 17.21
N ARG A 33 10.52 4.52 17.38
CA ARG A 33 10.32 5.62 16.43
C ARG A 33 10.99 5.35 15.08
N LYS A 34 12.16 4.72 15.08
CA LYS A 34 12.86 4.28 13.87
C LYS A 34 12.10 3.21 13.10
N GLU A 35 11.62 2.18 13.79
CA GLU A 35 10.81 1.11 13.22
C GLU A 35 9.44 1.63 12.74
N SER A 36 8.85 2.61 13.43
CA SER A 36 7.60 3.28 13.02
C SER A 36 7.81 4.31 11.89
N GLY A 37 9.07 4.63 11.57
CA GLY A 37 9.44 5.55 10.50
C GLY A 37 9.27 7.04 10.83
N ASP A 38 9.17 7.38 12.12
CA ASP A 38 9.24 8.78 12.59
C ASP A 38 10.67 9.32 12.57
N VAL A 39 11.65 8.41 12.66
CA VAL A 39 13.09 8.72 12.66
C VAL A 39 13.77 7.84 11.62
N SER A 40 14.68 8.41 10.84
CA SER A 40 15.45 7.64 9.86
C SER A 40 16.45 6.70 10.54
N ILE A 41 16.57 5.49 9.99
CA ILE A 41 17.62 4.54 10.36
C ILE A 41 18.85 4.84 9.48
N ARG A 42 20.00 5.03 10.11
CA ARG A 42 21.27 5.29 9.41
C ARG A 42 21.75 4.02 8.72
N LYS A 43 22.51 4.16 7.64
CA LYS A 43 23.06 3.02 6.88
C LYS A 43 23.84 2.05 7.78
N GLU A 44 24.68 2.58 8.68
CA GLU A 44 25.44 1.78 9.65
C GLU A 44 24.56 0.97 10.61
N GLU A 45 23.37 1.49 10.94
CA GLU A 45 22.42 0.82 11.82
C GLU A 45 21.69 -0.28 11.06
N TRP A 46 21.31 -0.02 9.81
CA TRP A 46 20.78 -1.04 8.91
C TRP A 46 21.71 -2.25 8.77
N ASP A 47 23.01 -2.01 8.57
CA ASP A 47 24.00 -3.08 8.46
C ASP A 47 24.10 -3.90 9.75
N LYS A 48 24.07 -3.26 10.92
CA LYS A 48 24.08 -3.94 12.22
C LYS A 48 22.83 -4.80 12.43
N ILE A 49 21.66 -4.25 12.09
CA ILE A 49 20.38 -4.94 12.21
C ILE A 49 20.33 -6.14 11.26
N ALA A 50 20.75 -6.00 10.00
CA ALA A 50 20.78 -7.08 9.03
C ALA A 50 21.67 -8.25 9.51
N ARG A 51 22.86 -7.93 10.04
CA ARG A 51 23.78 -8.92 10.62
C ARG A 51 23.18 -9.63 11.82
N PHE A 52 22.53 -8.89 12.73
CA PHE A 52 21.90 -9.48 13.91
C PHE A 52 20.71 -10.37 13.56
N LEU A 53 19.89 -9.97 12.59
CA LEU A 53 18.76 -10.74 12.11
C LEU A 53 19.17 -11.91 11.19
N GLU A 54 20.45 -11.98 10.79
CA GLU A 54 20.98 -12.95 9.84
C GLU A 54 20.19 -12.98 8.53
N VAL A 55 19.97 -11.78 7.96
CA VAL A 55 19.26 -11.60 6.68
C VAL A 55 20.03 -10.63 5.78
N PRO A 56 19.89 -10.75 4.46
CA PRO A 56 20.38 -9.72 3.53
C PRO A 56 19.77 -8.35 3.83
N LEU A 57 20.52 -7.28 3.60
CA LEU A 57 20.05 -5.92 3.86
C LEU A 57 18.78 -5.62 3.05
N GLU A 58 18.71 -6.12 1.82
CA GLU A 58 17.61 -5.94 0.87
C GLU A 58 16.27 -6.50 1.39
N GLU A 59 16.32 -7.48 2.30
CA GLU A 59 15.13 -8.10 2.90
C GLU A 59 14.46 -7.18 3.92
N ILE A 60 15.24 -6.34 4.62
CA ILE A 60 14.75 -5.43 5.66
C ILE A 60 14.74 -3.97 5.23
N TYR A 61 15.52 -3.61 4.21
CA TYR A 61 15.69 -2.23 3.76
C TYR A 61 14.42 -1.73 3.05
N GLN A 62 14.01 -0.54 3.46
CA GLN A 62 12.97 0.27 2.85
C GLN A 62 13.50 1.69 2.79
N ASP A 63 13.68 2.21 1.58
CA ASP A 63 14.14 3.57 1.38
C ASP A 63 13.12 4.56 1.99
N ASN A 64 13.60 5.72 2.42
CA ASN A 64 12.76 6.83 2.86
C ASN A 64 12.30 7.69 1.66
N ASN A 65 12.92 7.52 0.48
CA ASN A 65 12.65 8.29 -0.73
C ASN A 65 11.71 7.60 -1.71
N GLU A 66 11.14 6.46 -1.33
CA GLU A 66 10.18 5.74 -2.15
C GLU A 66 8.79 6.40 -2.04
N GLU A 67 8.55 7.40 -2.88
CA GLU A 67 7.27 7.55 -3.57
C GLU A 67 7.01 6.28 -4.42
N VAL A 68 6.88 5.12 -3.78
CA VAL A 68 6.62 3.85 -4.46
C VAL A 68 5.17 3.50 -4.27
N SER A 69 4.45 3.63 -5.38
CA SER A 69 3.34 2.78 -5.81
C SER A 69 2.95 1.76 -4.76
N GLN A 70 1.96 2.12 -3.95
CA GLN A 70 1.28 1.21 -3.06
C GLN A 70 0.58 0.15 -3.91
N ILE A 71 1.26 -0.96 -4.20
CA ILE A 71 0.58 -2.19 -4.61
C ILE A 71 -0.08 -2.72 -3.34
N ASN A 72 -1.26 -2.19 -3.04
CA ASN A 72 -2.09 -2.65 -1.95
C ASN A 72 -2.51 -4.09 -2.27
N HIS A 73 -1.87 -5.06 -1.61
CA HIS A 73 -2.39 -6.41 -1.52
C HIS A 73 -3.64 -6.31 -0.64
N PHE A 74 -4.83 -6.30 -1.27
CA PHE A 74 -6.09 -6.38 -0.55
C PHE A 74 -6.24 -7.80 0.00
N ASP A 75 -5.57 -8.08 1.11
CA ASP A 75 -5.99 -9.16 1.99
C ASP A 75 -7.35 -8.74 2.56
N ASN A 76 -8.41 -9.47 2.19
CA ASN A 76 -9.76 -9.28 2.71
C ASN A 76 -9.80 -9.58 4.22
N ASN A 77 -9.35 -8.65 5.05
CA ASN A 77 -9.58 -8.70 6.48
C ASN A 77 -10.99 -8.18 6.76
N THR A 78 -11.95 -9.09 6.87
CA THR A 78 -13.36 -8.80 7.17
C THR A 78 -13.60 -8.39 8.63
N ASN A 79 -12.58 -7.98 9.39
CA ASN A 79 -12.77 -7.53 10.77
C ASN A 79 -13.03 -6.01 10.81
N SER A 80 -14.29 -5.65 10.57
CA SER A 80 -14.88 -4.32 10.70
C SER A 80 -14.81 -3.80 12.14
N ASN A 81 -13.64 -3.36 12.62
CA ASN A 81 -13.53 -2.70 13.93
C ASN A 81 -12.43 -1.63 14.06
N ASN A 82 -11.92 -1.06 12.95
CA ASN A 82 -11.03 0.10 13.05
C ASN A 82 -11.30 1.15 11.95
N ILE A 83 -12.48 1.76 12.02
CA ILE A 83 -12.77 3.04 11.36
C ILE A 83 -12.19 4.13 12.27
N GLY A 84 -10.88 4.38 12.17
CA GLY A 84 -10.17 5.09 13.24
C GLY A 84 -8.93 5.88 12.85
N ASN A 85 -8.69 6.20 11.57
CA ASN A 85 -7.86 7.34 11.14
C ASN A 85 -7.86 7.41 9.60
N VAL A 86 -8.69 8.26 9.01
CA VAL A 86 -8.73 8.50 7.56
C VAL A 86 -8.24 9.92 7.31
N SER A 87 -6.91 10.06 7.20
CA SER A 87 -6.26 11.27 6.67
C SER A 87 -5.14 10.86 5.71
N GLY A 88 -5.54 10.20 4.64
CA GLY A 88 -4.72 9.92 3.48
C GLY A 88 -5.66 9.81 2.28
N ASN A 89 -5.36 10.52 1.19
CA ASN A 89 -6.11 10.38 -0.06
C ASN A 89 -6.00 8.92 -0.53
N TYR A 90 -7.03 8.12 -0.23
CA TYR A 90 -7.15 6.77 -0.75
C TYR A 90 -7.57 6.85 -2.20
N TYR A 91 -6.61 6.96 -3.12
CA TYR A 91 -6.86 6.60 -4.50
C TYR A 91 -7.10 5.10 -4.55
N CYS A 92 -8.36 4.70 -4.65
CA CYS A 92 -8.75 3.32 -4.90
C CYS A 92 -8.26 2.92 -6.29
N ASN A 93 -7.30 2.00 -6.34
CA ASN A 93 -6.79 1.49 -7.61
C ASN A 93 -7.84 0.56 -8.23
N VAL A 94 -8.61 1.09 -9.19
CA VAL A 94 -9.66 0.32 -9.86
C VAL A 94 -9.01 -0.71 -10.78
N PRO A 95 -9.32 -2.01 -10.67
CA PRO A 95 -8.77 -3.02 -11.58
C PRO A 95 -9.11 -2.72 -13.05
N GLU A 96 -8.12 -2.87 -13.95
CA GLU A 96 -8.28 -2.50 -15.38
C GLU A 96 -9.47 -3.23 -16.04
N TYR A 97 -9.72 -4.49 -15.69
CA TYR A 97 -10.86 -5.25 -16.24
C TYR A 97 -12.21 -4.60 -15.94
N LEU A 98 -12.33 -3.90 -14.80
CA LEU A 98 -13.56 -3.20 -14.44
C LEU A 98 -13.71 -1.90 -15.26
N LEU A 99 -12.60 -1.23 -15.56
CA LEU A 99 -12.58 -0.07 -16.46
C LEU A 99 -12.93 -0.47 -17.89
N GLU A 100 -12.40 -1.59 -18.39
CA GLU A 100 -12.76 -2.15 -19.70
C GLU A 100 -14.24 -2.48 -19.78
N THR A 101 -14.77 -3.20 -18.78
CA THR A 101 -16.21 -3.52 -18.71
C THR A 101 -17.07 -2.25 -18.71
N GLN A 102 -16.67 -1.22 -17.96
CA GLN A 102 -17.39 0.07 -17.97
C GLN A 102 -17.34 0.77 -19.34
N ARG A 103 -16.18 0.77 -20.01
CA ARG A 103 -16.02 1.36 -21.35
C ARG A 103 -16.94 0.67 -22.36
N ASP A 104 -17.05 -0.65 -22.29
CA ASP A 104 -17.92 -1.44 -23.19
C ASP A 104 -19.40 -1.13 -22.97
N LEU A 105 -19.83 -1.06 -21.70
CA LEU A 105 -21.20 -0.68 -21.35
C LEU A 105 -21.55 0.73 -21.85
N ILE A 106 -20.62 1.69 -21.71
CA ILE A 106 -20.82 3.05 -22.21
C ILE A 106 -20.96 3.06 -23.73
N GLN A 107 -20.16 2.28 -24.46
CA GLN A 107 -20.30 2.16 -25.91
C GLN A 107 -21.65 1.59 -26.31
N LEU A 108 -22.11 0.54 -25.63
CA LEU A 108 -23.41 -0.08 -25.92
C LEU A 108 -24.56 0.91 -25.71
N LEU A 109 -24.56 1.65 -24.60
CA LEU A 109 -25.58 2.65 -24.30
C LEU A 109 -25.59 3.80 -25.32
N LYS A 110 -24.41 4.28 -25.75
CA LYS A 110 -24.30 5.31 -26.78
C LYS A 110 -24.91 4.86 -28.12
N LYS A 111 -24.63 3.60 -28.51
CA LYS A 111 -25.18 3.02 -29.73
C LYS A 111 -26.70 2.90 -29.68
N GLU A 112 -27.24 2.50 -28.53
CA GLU A 112 -28.69 2.39 -28.36
C GLU A 112 -29.38 3.76 -28.40
N ASN A 113 -28.81 4.78 -27.76
CA ASN A 113 -29.33 6.14 -27.84
C ASN A 113 -29.38 6.66 -29.28
N GLN A 114 -28.33 6.41 -30.08
CA GLN A 114 -28.32 6.80 -31.49
C GLN A 114 -29.44 6.10 -32.26
N ARG A 115 -29.64 4.79 -32.03
CA ARG A 115 -30.72 4.03 -32.67
C ARG A 115 -32.10 4.61 -32.33
N LEU A 116 -32.35 4.92 -31.06
CA LEU A 116 -33.60 5.51 -30.60
C LEU A 116 -33.83 6.92 -31.19
N GLU A 117 -32.78 7.74 -31.29
CA GLU A 117 -32.86 9.05 -31.93
C GLU A 117 -33.24 8.95 -33.41
N GLU A 118 -32.66 8.00 -34.14
CA GLU A 118 -32.99 7.73 -35.54
C GLU A 118 -34.45 7.26 -35.70
N GLU A 119 -34.93 6.38 -34.83
CA GLU A 119 -36.32 5.92 -34.81
C GLU A 119 -37.30 7.06 -34.50
N LEU A 120 -36.98 7.93 -33.54
CA LEU A 120 -37.77 9.12 -33.24
C LEU A 120 -37.81 10.09 -34.44
N GLN A 121 -36.69 10.29 -35.14
CA GLN A 121 -36.67 11.12 -36.34
C GLN A 121 -37.52 10.51 -37.46
N LYS A 122 -37.46 9.19 -37.68
CA LYS A 122 -38.31 8.51 -38.66
C LYS A 122 -39.78 8.65 -38.33
N THR A 123 -40.13 8.56 -37.04
CA THR A 123 -41.51 8.70 -36.56
C THR A 123 -42.02 10.14 -36.70
N LYS A 124 -41.19 11.15 -36.42
CA LYS A 124 -41.53 12.58 -36.59
C LYS A 124 -41.64 13.02 -38.07
N ARG A 125 -41.02 12.27 -38.99
CA ARG A 125 -41.07 12.53 -40.44
C ARG A 125 -42.26 11.84 -41.13
N LYS A 126 -42.99 10.98 -40.43
CA LYS A 126 -44.29 10.42 -40.85
C LYS A 126 -45.40 11.33 -40.37
#